data_AF-A0A3C0HEC7-F1
#
_entry.id   AF-A0A3C0HEC7-F1
#
_cell.length_a   1.000
_cell.length_b   1.000
_cell.length_c   1.000
_cell.angle_alpha   90.00
_cell.angle_beta   90.00
_cell.angle_gamma   90.00
#
_symmetry.space_group_name_H-M   'P 1'
#
loop_
_entity.id
_entity.type
_entity.pdbx_description
1 polymer ?
#
loop_
_entity_poly.entity_id
_entity_poly.type
_entity_poly.pdbx_seq_one_letter_code
_entity_poly.pdbx_strand_id
1 'polypeptide(L)' 'MTWLELYNLLHKKANDINNLDSAIWSSPVVSHDAKTGEEKVLTNINIDGKIVLAYNLDAFYGDE' A
#
# COMPACT_ATOMS: atom_id res chain seq x y z
N MET A 1 14.33 -11.12 3.17
CA MET A 1 13.11 -11.31 3.99
C MET A 1 12.17 -12.21 3.20
N THR A 2 11.73 -13.30 3.80
CA THR A 2 10.79 -14.24 3.18
C THR A 2 9.35 -13.73 3.32
N TRP A 3 8.44 -14.24 2.50
CA TRP A 3 7.02 -13.91 2.58
C TRP A 3 6.42 -14.24 3.96
N LEU A 4 6.85 -15.34 4.57
CA LEU A 4 6.39 -15.76 5.90
C LEU A 4 6.87 -14.80 7.01
N GLU A 5 8.09 -14.29 6.91
CA GLU A 5 8.63 -13.30 7.86
C GLU A 5 7.88 -11.96 7.75
N LEU A 6 7.58 -11.51 6.53
CA LEU A 6 6.78 -10.31 6.28
C LEU A 6 5.37 -10.47 6.85
N TYR A 7 4.72 -11.61 6.58
CA TYR A 7 3.38 -11.90 7.11
C TYR A 7 3.36 -11.85 8.64
N ASN A 8 4.30 -12.53 9.30
CA ASN A 8 4.35 -12.57 10.77
C ASN A 8 4.63 -11.18 11.37
N LEU A 9 5.48 -10.37 10.72
CA LEU A 9 5.76 -9.00 11.14
C LEU A 9 4.49 -8.13 11.06
N LEU A 10 3.80 -8.16 9.93
CA LEU A 10 2.57 -7.39 9.71
C LEU A 10 1.44 -7.86 10.64
N HIS A 11 1.29 -9.17 10.79
CA HIS A 11 0.28 -9.77 11.67
C HIS A 11 0.50 -9.38 13.14
N LYS A 12 1.76 -9.41 13.60
CA LYS A 12 2.12 -8.97 14.95
C LYS A 12 1.88 -7.48 15.15
N LYS A 13 2.25 -6.63 14.18
CA LYS A 13 2.02 -5.18 14.24
C LYS A 13 0.54 -4.80 14.17
N ALA A 14 -0.29 -5.57 13.46
CA ALA A 14 -1.71 -5.30 13.38
C ALA A 14 -2.50 -5.69 14.63
N ASN A 15 -2.04 -6.70 15.37
CA ASN A 15 -2.70 -7.19 16.57
C ASN A 15 -2.22 -6.53 17.88
N ASP A 16 -1.19 -5.69 17.84
CA ASP A 16 -0.75 -4.92 19.00
C ASP A 16 -1.63 -3.67 19.19
N ILE A 17 -2.84 -3.88 19.73
CA ILE A 17 -3.86 -2.86 19.94
C ILE A 17 -3.36 -1.70 20.81
N ASN A 18 -2.37 -1.94 21.67
CA ASN A 18 -1.79 -0.93 22.58
C ASN A 18 -0.69 -0.09 21.92
N ASN A 19 -0.16 -0.57 20.80
CA ASN A 19 0.84 0.11 20.00
C ASN A 19 0.42 0.04 18.54
N LEU A 20 -0.85 0.42 18.29
CA LEU A 20 -1.35 0.75 16.97
C LEU A 20 -0.44 1.85 16.45
N ASP A 21 0.61 1.43 15.75
CA ASP A 21 1.64 2.26 15.16
C ASP A 21 0.93 3.10 14.09
N SER A 22 0.27 4.16 14.54
CA SER A 22 -0.64 4.99 13.73
C SER A 22 0.11 5.57 12.55
N ALA A 23 1.43 5.72 12.68
CA ALA A 23 2.35 6.07 11.63
C ALA A 23 2.38 5.03 10.50
N ILE A 24 2.36 3.73 10.79
CA ILE A 24 2.32 2.66 9.78
C ILE A 24 0.99 2.65 9.04
N TRP A 25 -0.12 2.77 9.77
CA TRP A 25 -1.44 2.82 9.16
C TRP A 25 -1.72 4.10 8.36
N SER A 26 -0.99 5.18 8.68
CA SER A 26 -1.01 6.45 7.95
C SER A 26 0.09 6.52 6.87
N SER A 27 0.92 5.49 6.75
CA SER A 27 2.02 5.50 5.78
C SER A 27 1.47 5.42 4.36
N PRO A 28 2.09 6.14 3.40
CA PRO A 28 1.72 6.00 1.99
C PRO A 28 1.92 4.55 1.54
N VAL A 29 0.88 3.98 0.91
CA VAL A 29 0.96 2.64 0.34
C VAL A 29 1.65 2.74 -1.01
N VAL A 30 2.61 1.86 -1.28
CA VAL A 30 3.38 1.85 -2.53
C VAL A 30 3.16 0.53 -3.26
N SER A 31 2.83 0.59 -4.54
CA SER A 31 2.80 -0.54 -5.47
C SER A 31 4.20 -0.76 -6.04
N HIS A 32 4.62 -2.01 -6.14
CA HIS A 32 5.89 -2.40 -6.74
C HIS A 32 5.63 -3.23 -8.00
N ASP A 33 6.09 -2.75 -9.17
CA ASP A 33 5.97 -3.48 -10.42
C ASP A 33 7.09 -4.52 -10.55
N ALA A 34 6.71 -5.80 -10.59
CA ALA A 34 7.66 -6.91 -10.65
C ALA A 34 8.45 -7.01 -11.97
N LYS A 35 8.00 -6.34 -13.04
CA LYS A 35 8.65 -6.35 -14.36
C LYS A 35 9.60 -5.18 -14.54
N THR A 36 9.20 -3.98 -14.13
CA THR A 36 9.99 -2.76 -14.32
C THR A 36 10.81 -2.39 -13.08
N GLY A 37 10.45 -2.92 -11.91
CA GLY A 37 11.05 -2.54 -10.62
C GLY A 37 10.61 -1.17 -10.12
N GLU A 38 9.64 -0.53 -10.79
CA GLU A 38 9.15 0.79 -10.42
C GLU A 38 8.26 0.74 -9.17
N GLU A 39 8.42 1.75 -8.33
CA GLU A 39 7.59 1.97 -7.16
C GLU A 39 6.61 3.13 -7.41
N LYS A 40 5.33 2.92 -7.07
CA LYS A 40 4.25 3.89 -7.32
C LYS A 40 3.41 4.11 -6.08
N VAL A 41 3.30 5.35 -5.63
CA VAL A 41 2.46 5.70 -4.48
C VAL A 41 0.99 5.56 -4.85
N LEU A 42 0.25 4.83 -4.02
CA LEU A 42 -1.19 4.62 -4.14
C LEU A 42 -1.93 5.63 -3.27
N THR A 43 -3.06 6.08 -3.76
CA THR A 43 -4.00 6.96 -3.06
C THR A 43 -5.22 6.18 -2.60
N ASN A 44 -5.71 6.50 -1.40
CA ASN A 44 -6.98 6.01 -0.90
C ASN A 44 -8.11 6.82 -1.53
N ILE A 45 -9.01 6.16 -2.27
CA ILE A 45 -10.24 6.76 -2.78
C ILE A 45 -11.45 6.03 -2.22
N ASN A 46 -12.54 6.77 -2.00
CA ASN A 46 -13.81 6.20 -1.55
C ASN A 46 -14.73 6.04 -2.77
N ILE A 47 -15.13 4.80 -3.05
CA ILE A 47 -16.10 4.45 -4.09
C ILE A 47 -17.24 3.70 -3.41
N ASP A 48 -18.45 4.27 -3.46
CA ASP A 48 -19.68 3.68 -2.90
C ASP A 48 -19.54 3.21 -1.44
N GLY A 49 -18.85 3.99 -0.61
CA GLY A 49 -18.64 3.69 0.82
C GLY A 49 -17.54 2.66 1.09
N LYS A 50 -16.81 2.21 0.05
CA LYS A 50 -15.65 1.33 0.18
C LYS A 50 -14.37 2.12 -0.07
N ILE A 51 -13.37 1.92 0.79
CA ILE A 51 -12.03 2.46 0.58
C ILE A 51 -11.29 1.52 -0.37
N VAL A 52 -10.81 2.07 -1.48
CA VAL A 52 -9.99 1.34 -2.45
C VAL A 52 -8.68 2.08 -2.67
N LEU A 53 -7.62 1.31 -2.95
CA LEU A 53 -6.33 1.83 -3.34
C LEU A 53 -6.33 2.04 -4.85
N ALA A 54 -6.04 3.26 -5.29
CA ALA A 54 -5.98 3.62 -6.69
C ALA A 54 -4.74 4.45 -7.02
N TYR A 55 -4.27 4.32 -8.25
CA TYR A 55 -3.24 5.15 -8.84
C TYR A 55 -3.71 5.63 -10.21
N ASN A 56 -3.27 6.82 -10.61
CA ASN A 56 -3.67 7.40 -11.89
C ASN A 56 -2.92 6.71 -13.04
N LEU A 57 -3.67 6.18 -14.02
CA LEU A 57 -3.12 5.58 -15.24
C LEU A 57 -2.80 6.64 -16.32
N ASP A 58 -3.51 7.76 -16.35
CA ASP A 58 -3.29 8.83 -17.35
C ASP A 58 -2.00 9.61 -17.08
N ALA A 59 -1.52 9.61 -15.85
CA ALA A 59 -0.17 10.10 -15.53
C ALA A 59 0.95 9.25 -16.18
N PHE A 60 0.62 8.10 -16.76
CA PHE A 60 1.56 7.18 -17.42
C PHE A 60 1.38 7.07 -18.94
N TYR A 61 0.16 7.23 -19.45
CA TYR A 61 -0.13 7.13 -20.90
C TYR A 61 -0.36 8.50 -21.57
N GLY A 62 -0.22 9.60 -20.84
CA GLY A 62 -0.34 10.96 -21.38
C GLY A 62 0.85 11.45 -22.22
N ASP A 63 1.83 10.60 -22.49
CA ASP A 63 2.97 10.83 -23.41
C ASP A 63 2.87 9.93 -24.67
N GLU A 64 1.65 9.65 -25.15
CA GLU A 64 1.41 9.21 -26.54
C GLU A 64 0.94 10.37 -27.43
#